data_AF-A0A8I2ZYH1-F1
#
_entry.id   AF-A0A8I2ZYH1-F1
#
_cell.length_a   1.000
_cell.length_b   1.000
_cell.length_c   1.000
_cell.angle_alpha   90.00
_cell.angle_beta   90.00
_cell.angle_gamma   90.00
#
_symmetry.space_group_name_H-M   'P 1'
#
loop_
_entity.id
_entity.type
_entity.pdbx_description
1 polymer ?
#
loop_
_entity_poly.entity_id
_entity_poly.type
_entity_poly.pdbx_seq_one_letter_code
_entity_poly.pdbx_strand_id
1 'polypeptide(L)'
;MLAKHHLWRLRFDSATSIGRALSIDDTGSVQSFRRLYEDIHYDNDPMYEDKPTFSLTLPLAEADYDGDWRGSGDNWADCYDLTALDEIATTFHDAFTNSPAFQHVTDLRLQVPSTHYIGELANALDMEARTRLKHLQVVIMDQTGSCGNRDFSSRADPNHRDDMADGVIDDDPEEEDEANFPYSNVQRMYPNRKHQEALWAFVRCCHNLEALYIQGSHFLDLDLLGWSTATDSKWQGLQVLALSRVYVSPDSLLDLIRPHPEVQGTSRLCRISLDDVKMREGKWALVFNYLNDECSDLECGKFFNLTYFTEHESYEHNNRIHENDVASIV
;
A
#
# COMPACT_ATOMS: atom_id res chain seq x y z
N MET A 1 10.93 26.10 20.73
CA MET A 1 9.52 25.66 20.92
C MET A 1 8.62 26.59 20.12
N LEU A 2 8.43 26.29 18.84
CA LEU A 2 7.39 26.88 18.01
C LEU A 2 6.66 25.69 17.39
N ALA A 3 5.41 25.48 17.81
CA ALA A 3 4.54 24.47 17.24
C ALA A 3 4.35 24.79 15.75
N LYS A 4 4.87 23.94 14.87
CA LYS A 4 4.56 24.00 13.44
C LYS A 4 3.08 23.67 13.31
N HIS A 5 2.31 24.59 12.76
CA HIS A 5 0.89 24.40 12.46
C HIS A 5 0.74 23.30 11.41
N HIS A 6 0.27 22.12 11.80
CA HIS A 6 -0.14 21.07 10.88
C HIS A 6 -1.35 21.58 10.08
N LEU A 7 -1.21 21.64 8.75
CA LEU A 7 -2.27 22.04 7.84
C LEU A 7 -3.15 20.81 7.57
N TRP A 8 -4.38 20.83 8.07
CA TRP A 8 -5.35 19.74 7.93
C TRP A 8 -6.19 19.95 6.67
N ARG A 9 -6.35 18.93 5.83
CA ARG A 9 -7.21 19.00 4.64
C ARG A 9 -8.23 17.85 4.63
N LEU A 10 -9.40 18.11 5.19
CA LEU A 10 -10.62 17.36 4.88
C LEU A 10 -11.13 17.84 3.52
N ARG A 11 -11.17 16.94 2.53
CA ARG A 11 -11.76 17.25 1.22
C ARG A 11 -13.08 16.51 1.09
N PHE A 12 -14.17 17.26 1.23
CA PHE A 12 -15.49 16.84 0.76
C PHE A 12 -15.61 17.36 -0.67
N ASP A 13 -15.32 16.52 -1.67
CA ASP A 13 -15.55 16.90 -3.06
C ASP A 13 -17.06 16.78 -3.36
N SER A 14 -17.82 17.80 -2.98
CA SER A 14 -19.06 18.15 -3.68
C SER A 14 -18.70 19.22 -4.71
N ALA A 15 -18.78 18.87 -6.00
CA ALA A 15 -18.25 19.63 -7.12
C ALA A 15 -18.49 21.15 -7.07
N THR A 16 -17.42 21.94 -7.15
CA THR A 16 -17.25 23.17 -7.96
C THR A 16 -15.96 23.89 -7.58
N SER A 17 -14.87 23.70 -8.34
CA SER A 17 -14.04 24.82 -8.86
C SER A 17 -12.73 24.32 -9.47
N ILE A 18 -12.49 24.88 -10.66
CA ILE A 18 -11.25 24.90 -11.41
C ILE A 18 -10.16 25.55 -10.54
N GLY A 19 -9.01 24.90 -10.38
CA GLY A 19 -7.87 25.49 -9.70
C GLY A 19 -6.60 24.66 -9.86
N ARG A 20 -5.80 24.99 -10.88
CA ARG A 20 -4.37 24.65 -10.93
C ARG A 20 -3.71 25.09 -9.62
N ALA A 21 -3.02 24.17 -8.94
CA ALA A 21 -2.02 24.53 -7.94
C ALA A 21 -0.71 23.81 -8.29
N LEU A 22 0.27 24.62 -8.69
CA LEU A 22 1.65 24.25 -8.95
C LEU A 22 2.37 23.85 -7.65
N SER A 23 3.27 22.90 -7.83
CA SER A 23 4.32 22.35 -6.95
C SER A 23 5.21 23.40 -6.28
N ILE A 24 5.76 23.05 -5.10
CA ILE A 24 7.21 22.97 -4.77
C ILE A 24 7.35 22.21 -3.41
N ASP A 25 8.08 21.08 -3.39
CA ASP A 25 9.17 20.71 -2.45
C ASP A 25 9.46 19.19 -2.36
N ASP A 26 10.73 18.88 -2.09
CA ASP A 26 11.52 17.69 -2.45
C ASP A 26 11.40 16.46 -1.51
N THR A 27 10.32 15.66 -1.58
CA THR A 27 10.27 14.38 -0.81
C THR A 27 9.82 13.12 -1.54
N GLY A 28 9.81 13.11 -2.89
CA GLY A 28 9.96 11.92 -3.77
C GLY A 28 8.99 10.72 -3.69
N SER A 29 8.41 10.38 -2.54
CA SER A 29 7.73 9.12 -2.25
C SER A 29 6.20 9.26 -2.31
N VAL A 30 5.62 10.25 -1.61
CA VAL A 30 4.16 10.46 -1.56
C VAL A 30 3.59 10.97 -2.88
N GLN A 31 4.37 11.73 -3.67
CA GLN A 31 3.95 12.17 -5.00
C GLN A 31 4.00 11.05 -6.05
N SER A 32 4.88 10.06 -5.88
CA SER A 32 5.04 8.99 -6.87
C SER A 32 3.80 8.13 -6.96
N PHE A 33 3.18 7.78 -5.81
CA PHE A 33 1.95 6.98 -5.81
C PHE A 33 0.69 7.82 -6.03
N ARG A 34 0.67 9.10 -5.62
CA ARG A 34 -0.41 10.00 -6.01
C ARG A 34 -0.44 10.20 -7.54
N ARG A 35 0.72 10.38 -8.18
CA ARG A 35 0.84 10.34 -9.64
C ARG A 35 0.54 8.95 -10.19
N LEU A 36 0.93 7.87 -9.53
CA LEU A 36 0.60 6.51 -9.98
C LEU A 36 -0.90 6.27 -9.98
N TYR A 37 -1.61 6.69 -8.92
CA TYR A 37 -3.06 6.68 -8.83
C TYR A 37 -3.67 7.62 -9.88
N GLU A 38 -3.16 8.85 -10.01
CA GLU A 38 -3.61 9.80 -11.03
C GLU A 38 -3.38 9.29 -12.47
N ASP A 39 -2.27 8.63 -12.77
CA ASP A 39 -1.95 8.06 -14.08
C ASP A 39 -2.74 6.77 -14.36
N ILE A 40 -2.97 5.93 -13.34
CA ILE A 40 -3.73 4.67 -13.47
C ILE A 40 -5.24 4.89 -13.37
N HIS A 41 -5.73 6.01 -12.80
CA HIS A 41 -7.16 6.33 -12.73
C HIS A 41 -7.61 7.50 -13.62
N TYR A 42 -6.77 8.50 -13.90
CA TYR A 42 -7.18 9.78 -14.49
C TYR A 42 -6.57 10.10 -15.87
N ASP A 43 -5.77 9.21 -16.46
CA ASP A 43 -5.38 9.36 -17.88
C ASP A 43 -6.60 9.10 -18.80
N ASN A 44 -7.39 10.16 -19.00
CA ASN A 44 -8.36 10.41 -20.08
C ASN A 44 -9.82 9.93 -19.97
N ASP A 45 -10.36 9.56 -18.80
CA ASP A 45 -11.80 9.20 -18.72
C ASP A 45 -12.69 10.30 -18.09
N PRO A 46 -13.49 11.06 -18.88
CA PRO A 46 -14.46 12.03 -18.36
C PRO A 46 -15.67 11.39 -17.65
N MET A 47 -15.74 10.06 -17.50
CA MET A 47 -16.89 9.35 -16.91
C MET A 47 -16.96 9.32 -15.38
N TYR A 48 -15.96 9.84 -14.64
CA TYR A 48 -15.82 9.59 -13.19
C TYR A 48 -16.24 10.75 -12.26
N GLU A 49 -16.95 11.76 -12.75
CA GLU A 49 -17.36 12.91 -11.93
C GLU A 49 -18.49 12.61 -10.90
N ASP A 50 -19.10 11.41 -10.88
CA ASP A 50 -20.33 11.13 -10.10
C ASP A 50 -20.27 9.97 -9.07
N LYS A 51 -19.09 9.43 -8.70
CA LYS A 51 -19.02 8.31 -7.74
C LYS A 51 -18.94 8.78 -6.27
N PRO A 52 -19.75 8.20 -5.34
CA PRO A 52 -19.72 8.53 -3.92
C PRO A 52 -18.39 8.07 -3.29
N THR A 53 -17.42 8.98 -3.30
CA THR A 53 -16.05 8.75 -2.83
C THR A 53 -15.83 9.38 -1.46
N PHE A 54 -15.21 8.63 -0.56
CA PHE A 54 -14.72 9.13 0.71
C PHE A 54 -13.20 9.00 0.81
N SER A 55 -12.55 10.08 1.21
CA SER A 55 -11.09 10.14 1.38
C SER A 55 -10.72 10.69 2.75
N LEU A 56 -9.92 9.92 3.48
CA LEU A 56 -9.32 10.32 4.74
C LEU A 56 -7.80 10.35 4.60
N THR A 57 -7.18 11.47 4.96
CA THR A 57 -5.73 11.60 5.08
C THR A 57 -5.39 12.09 6.48
N LEU A 58 -4.73 11.22 7.24
CA LEU A 58 -4.14 11.56 8.53
C LEU A 58 -2.74 12.17 8.35
N PRO A 59 -2.19 12.84 9.37
CA PRO A 59 -0.86 13.46 9.28
C PRO A 59 0.21 12.48 8.84
N LEU A 60 1.21 13.02 8.13
CA LEU A 60 2.45 12.34 7.82
C LEU A 60 3.49 12.73 8.89
N ALA A 61 4.16 11.75 9.46
CA ALA A 61 5.43 11.95 10.14
C ALA A 61 6.53 11.51 9.18
N GLU A 62 7.52 12.37 9.03
CA GLU A 62 8.75 12.07 8.31
C GLU A 62 9.89 11.99 9.33
N ALA A 63 10.94 11.26 8.99
CA ALA A 63 12.18 11.32 9.74
C ALA A 63 13.16 12.19 8.96
N ASP A 64 13.73 13.18 9.64
CA ASP A 64 14.73 14.08 9.07
C ASP A 64 16.11 13.48 9.33
N TYR A 65 16.77 13.05 8.25
CA TYR A 65 18.14 12.50 8.27
C TYR A 65 19.11 13.48 7.61
N ASP A 66 19.19 14.67 8.19
CA ASP A 66 20.15 15.71 7.83
C ASP A 66 21.54 15.42 8.45
N GLY A 67 22.21 14.37 8.01
CA GLY A 67 23.59 14.14 8.43
C GLY A 67 24.17 12.77 8.11
N ASP A 68 25.48 12.75 7.86
CA ASP A 68 26.32 11.57 7.93
C ASP A 68 25.91 10.75 9.16
N TRP A 69 25.26 9.59 8.97
CA TRP A 69 24.73 8.71 10.03
C TRP A 69 25.81 8.30 11.05
N ARG A 70 27.08 8.55 10.72
CA ARG A 70 28.26 8.30 11.56
C ARG A 70 28.69 9.50 12.43
N GLY A 71 28.11 10.69 12.25
CA GLY A 71 28.68 11.95 12.75
C GLY A 71 27.79 12.87 13.58
N SER A 72 26.46 12.79 13.50
CA SER A 72 25.55 13.68 14.26
C SER A 72 24.70 12.89 15.24
N GLY A 73 24.88 13.14 16.54
CA GLY A 73 24.12 12.52 17.63
C GLY A 73 22.65 12.96 17.74
N ASP A 74 22.08 13.52 16.68
CA ASP A 74 20.73 14.10 16.66
C ASP A 74 19.90 13.55 15.48
N ASN A 75 19.84 12.22 15.32
CA ASN A 75 18.79 11.61 14.48
C ASN A 75 17.45 11.76 15.22
N TRP A 76 16.44 12.35 14.58
CA TRP A 76 15.12 12.51 15.18
C TRP A 76 14.02 12.12 14.18
N ALA A 77 13.00 11.46 14.70
CA ALA A 77 11.78 11.15 13.97
C ALA A 77 10.66 12.04 14.47
N ASP A 78 9.87 12.61 13.57
CA ASP A 78 8.64 13.29 13.96
C ASP A 78 7.74 12.32 14.75
N CYS A 79 7.18 12.82 15.85
CA CYS A 79 6.23 12.07 16.66
C CYS A 79 4.83 12.62 16.43
N TYR A 80 3.85 11.72 16.46
CA TYR A 80 2.44 12.05 16.37
C TYR A 80 1.89 12.52 17.71
N ASP A 81 0.93 13.44 17.68
CA ASP A 81 0.04 13.64 18.81
C ASP A 81 -0.94 12.46 18.87
N LEU A 82 -0.66 11.50 19.75
CA LEU A 82 -1.44 10.26 19.88
C LEU A 82 -2.87 10.54 20.34
N THR A 83 -3.07 11.53 21.21
CA THR A 83 -4.40 11.91 21.68
C THR A 83 -5.22 12.48 20.52
N ALA A 84 -4.61 13.33 19.69
CA ALA A 84 -5.29 13.83 18.49
C ALA A 84 -5.60 12.70 17.49
N LEU A 85 -4.70 11.74 17.29
CA LEU A 85 -4.95 10.59 16.41
C LEU A 85 -6.12 9.74 16.92
N ASP A 86 -6.19 9.46 18.21
CA ASP A 86 -7.25 8.65 18.82
C ASP A 86 -8.61 9.38 18.76
N GLU A 87 -8.63 10.69 19.00
CA GLU A 87 -9.83 11.53 18.85
C GLU A 87 -10.32 11.54 17.40
N ILE A 88 -9.41 11.60 16.44
CA ILE A 88 -9.74 11.54 15.02
C ILE A 88 -10.30 10.16 14.66
N ALA A 89 -9.63 9.08 15.04
CA ALA A 89 -10.09 7.72 14.78
C ALA A 89 -11.48 7.50 15.37
N THR A 90 -11.72 7.96 16.60
CA THR A 90 -13.03 7.90 17.28
C THR A 90 -14.09 8.72 16.54
N THR A 91 -13.75 9.94 16.11
CA THR A 91 -14.68 10.81 15.38
C THR A 91 -15.09 10.18 14.04
N PHE A 92 -14.15 9.56 13.33
CA PHE A 92 -14.46 8.84 12.10
C PHE A 92 -15.25 7.57 12.37
N HIS A 93 -14.95 6.86 13.45
CA HIS A 93 -15.73 5.71 13.87
C HIS A 93 -17.20 6.08 14.07
N ASP A 94 -17.45 7.18 14.80
CA ASP A 94 -18.79 7.71 15.01
C ASP A 94 -19.44 8.17 13.69
N ALA A 95 -18.68 8.79 12.79
CA ALA A 95 -19.18 9.25 11.50
C ALA A 95 -19.61 8.07 10.60
N PHE A 96 -18.78 7.04 10.47
CA PHE A 96 -19.08 5.84 9.68
C PHE A 96 -20.28 5.07 10.23
N THR A 97 -20.43 5.05 11.55
CA THR A 97 -21.51 4.31 12.21
C THR A 97 -22.85 5.06 12.15
N ASN A 98 -22.84 6.38 12.34
CA ASN A 98 -24.06 7.13 12.62
C ASN A 98 -24.49 8.09 11.49
N SER A 99 -23.60 8.45 10.56
CA SER A 99 -23.94 9.44 9.53
C SER A 99 -24.51 8.78 8.27
N PRO A 100 -25.72 9.17 7.83
CA PRO A 100 -26.32 8.69 6.58
C PRO A 100 -25.46 8.96 5.34
N ALA A 101 -24.53 9.93 5.41
CA ALA A 101 -23.65 10.28 4.30
C ALA A 101 -22.74 9.13 3.86
N PHE A 102 -22.44 8.18 4.76
CA PHE A 102 -21.55 7.05 4.46
C PHE A 102 -22.28 5.81 3.95
N GLN A 103 -23.61 5.81 3.96
CA GLN A 103 -24.43 4.65 3.56
C GLN A 103 -24.28 4.28 2.07
N HIS A 104 -23.81 5.21 1.25
CA HIS A 104 -23.69 5.03 -0.20
C HIS A 104 -22.25 5.01 -0.69
N VAL A 105 -21.26 5.06 0.20
CA VAL A 105 -19.84 5.06 -0.19
C VAL A 105 -19.49 3.73 -0.84
N THR A 106 -18.97 3.80 -2.07
CA THR A 106 -18.44 2.66 -2.83
C THR A 106 -16.93 2.75 -3.02
N ASP A 107 -16.38 3.94 -2.83
CA ASP A 107 -14.98 4.25 -3.08
C ASP A 107 -14.38 4.81 -1.78
N LEU A 108 -13.45 4.06 -1.19
CA LEU A 108 -12.83 4.41 0.08
C LEU A 108 -11.33 4.58 -0.08
N ARG A 109 -10.82 5.75 0.33
CA ARG A 109 -9.39 6.07 0.34
C ARG A 109 -8.94 6.41 1.76
N LEU A 110 -8.00 5.65 2.28
CA LEU A 110 -7.46 5.79 3.63
C LEU A 110 -5.95 6.02 3.53
N GLN A 111 -5.48 7.14 4.09
CA GLN A 111 -4.06 7.38 4.30
C GLN A 111 -3.85 7.56 5.79
N VAL A 112 -3.17 6.60 6.43
CA VAL A 112 -3.07 6.51 7.89
C VAL A 112 -1.62 6.27 8.33
N PRO A 113 -1.24 6.60 9.58
CA PRO A 113 0.14 6.41 10.05
C PRO A 113 0.59 4.95 10.06
N SER A 114 -0.27 4.03 10.48
CA SER A 114 0.07 2.61 10.67
C SER A 114 -1.09 1.69 10.29
N THR A 115 -0.78 0.43 9.95
CA THR A 115 -1.77 -0.64 9.70
C THR A 115 -2.76 -0.81 10.85
N HIS A 116 -2.36 -0.51 12.09
CA HIS A 116 -3.25 -0.51 13.26
C HIS A 116 -4.49 0.37 13.06
N TYR A 117 -4.30 1.60 12.57
CA TYR A 117 -5.40 2.55 12.38
C TYR A 117 -6.33 2.16 11.22
N ILE A 118 -5.86 1.35 10.25
CA ILE A 118 -6.78 0.73 9.28
C ILE A 118 -7.73 -0.24 9.99
N GLY A 119 -7.24 -1.04 10.92
CA GLY A 119 -8.06 -1.94 11.72
C GLY A 119 -9.16 -1.22 12.49
N GLU A 120 -8.81 -0.13 13.17
CA GLU A 120 -9.75 0.70 13.93
C GLU A 120 -10.84 1.30 13.03
N LEU A 121 -10.46 1.85 11.88
CA LEU A 121 -11.39 2.41 10.90
C LEU A 121 -12.25 1.33 10.23
N ALA A 122 -11.67 0.18 9.90
CA ALA A 122 -12.40 -0.94 9.34
C ALA A 122 -13.47 -1.43 10.31
N ASN A 123 -13.15 -1.54 11.59
CA ASN A 123 -14.09 -1.93 12.65
C ASN A 123 -15.28 -0.97 12.81
N ALA A 124 -15.14 0.29 12.38
CA ALA A 124 -16.25 1.24 12.31
C ALA A 124 -17.24 0.97 11.18
N LEU A 125 -16.78 0.37 10.09
CA LEU A 125 -17.62 0.05 8.95
C LEU A 125 -18.41 -1.22 9.27
N ASP A 126 -19.73 -1.16 9.16
CA ASP A 126 -20.56 -2.35 9.20
C ASP A 126 -20.27 -3.27 7.99
N MET A 127 -20.68 -4.53 8.09
CA MET A 127 -20.40 -5.51 7.03
C MET A 127 -21.05 -5.13 5.69
N GLU A 128 -22.17 -4.42 5.71
CA GLU A 128 -22.85 -3.98 4.48
C GLU A 128 -22.03 -2.92 3.74
N ALA A 129 -21.44 -1.97 4.48
CA ALA A 129 -20.54 -0.96 3.94
C ALA A 129 -19.27 -1.60 3.36
N ARG A 130 -18.64 -2.52 4.09
CA ARG A 130 -17.43 -3.23 3.61
C ARG A 130 -17.71 -4.01 2.32
N THR A 131 -18.80 -4.76 2.29
CA THR A 131 -19.18 -5.56 1.12
C THR A 131 -19.62 -4.73 -0.08
N ARG A 132 -20.09 -3.49 0.12
CA ARG A 132 -20.46 -2.57 -0.95
C ARG A 132 -19.27 -1.87 -1.61
N LEU A 133 -18.10 -1.84 -0.96
CA LEU A 133 -16.91 -1.21 -1.53
C LEU A 133 -16.53 -1.86 -2.86
N LYS A 134 -16.37 -1.01 -3.86
CA LYS A 134 -15.86 -1.34 -5.19
C LYS A 134 -14.41 -0.93 -5.33
N HIS A 135 -14.02 0.20 -4.75
CA HIS A 135 -12.64 0.68 -4.79
C HIS A 135 -12.11 0.91 -3.39
N LEU A 136 -10.95 0.33 -3.10
CA LEU A 136 -10.24 0.53 -1.84
C LEU A 136 -8.82 0.99 -2.11
N GLN A 137 -8.46 2.12 -1.52
CA GLN A 137 -7.10 2.61 -1.46
C GLN A 137 -6.65 2.73 -0.01
N VAL A 138 -5.52 2.13 0.30
CA VAL A 138 -4.84 2.22 1.59
C VAL A 138 -3.41 2.66 1.35
N VAL A 139 -3.01 3.72 2.05
CA VAL A 139 -1.63 4.20 2.09
C VAL A 139 -1.20 4.30 3.55
N ILE A 140 -0.14 3.58 3.90
CA ILE A 140 0.51 3.69 5.19
C ILE A 140 1.57 4.80 5.07
N MET A 141 1.43 5.83 5.89
CA MET A 141 2.14 7.10 5.71
C MET A 141 3.42 7.20 6.52
N ASP A 142 3.50 6.61 7.70
CA ASP A 142 4.64 6.80 8.59
C ASP A 142 5.90 6.10 8.04
N GLN A 143 6.86 6.90 7.57
CA GLN A 143 8.11 6.45 6.95
C GLN A 143 9.30 6.40 7.93
N THR A 144 9.05 6.59 9.22
CA THR A 144 10.07 6.52 10.26
C THR A 144 10.44 5.07 10.55
N GLY A 145 11.62 4.83 11.12
CA GLY A 145 12.12 3.49 11.37
C GLY A 145 12.86 2.86 10.19
N SER A 146 13.49 1.72 10.47
CA SER A 146 14.21 0.92 9.50
C SER A 146 13.29 0.51 8.36
N CYS A 147 13.79 0.61 7.13
CA CYS A 147 13.01 0.42 5.91
C CYS A 147 11.89 1.44 5.64
N GLY A 148 11.42 2.29 6.55
CA GLY A 148 10.23 3.12 6.34
C GLY A 148 10.29 4.10 5.15
N ASN A 149 11.47 4.62 4.83
CA ASN A 149 11.68 5.50 3.68
C ASN A 149 12.63 4.85 2.66
N ARG A 150 12.19 4.81 1.40
CA ARG A 150 12.93 4.22 0.28
C ARG A 150 14.31 4.84 0.08
N ASP A 151 14.43 6.15 0.26
CA ASP A 151 15.70 6.86 0.05
C ASP A 151 16.73 6.45 1.09
N PHE A 152 16.31 6.04 2.30
CA PHE A 152 17.20 5.61 3.37
C PHE A 152 17.65 4.15 3.22
N SER A 153 16.82 3.26 2.68
CA SER A 153 17.22 1.88 2.33
C SER A 153 18.43 1.84 1.39
N SER A 154 18.56 2.82 0.49
CA SER A 154 19.72 2.94 -0.42
C SER A 154 21.02 3.41 0.27
N ARG A 155 20.89 4.00 1.47
CA ARG A 155 21.97 4.62 2.24
C ARG A 155 22.44 3.79 3.43
N ALA A 156 21.73 2.71 3.74
CA ALA A 156 22.15 1.71 4.72
C ALA A 156 23.54 1.14 4.41
N ASP A 157 24.24 0.69 5.46
CA ASP A 157 25.53 0.00 5.36
C ASP A 157 25.41 -1.16 4.36
N PRO A 158 26.41 -1.37 3.46
CA PRO A 158 26.37 -2.46 2.50
C PRO A 158 26.03 -3.84 3.08
N ASN A 159 26.37 -4.10 4.36
CA ASN A 159 26.06 -5.36 5.02
C ASN A 159 24.58 -5.47 5.44
N HIS A 160 23.92 -4.35 5.72
CA HIS A 160 22.50 -4.30 6.14
C HIS A 160 21.57 -3.96 4.98
N ARG A 161 22.09 -3.62 3.80
CA ARG A 161 21.28 -3.33 2.61
C ARG A 161 20.40 -4.50 2.22
N ASP A 162 20.94 -5.70 2.30
CA ASP A 162 20.24 -6.93 1.93
C ASP A 162 19.13 -7.25 2.95
N ASP A 163 19.42 -7.13 4.24
CA ASP A 163 18.45 -7.31 5.32
C ASP A 163 17.35 -6.22 5.33
N MET A 164 17.70 -4.97 5.03
CA MET A 164 16.75 -3.87 4.84
C MET A 164 15.93 -4.04 3.56
N ALA A 165 16.55 -4.54 2.49
CA ALA A 165 15.84 -4.83 1.28
C ALA A 165 14.81 -5.94 1.56
N ASP A 166 15.19 -6.98 2.29
CA ASP A 166 14.32 -8.10 2.66
C ASP A 166 13.36 -7.78 3.82
N GLY A 167 13.45 -6.56 4.36
CA GLY A 167 12.77 -6.09 5.56
C GLY A 167 12.84 -7.08 6.72
N VAL A 168 13.98 -7.76 6.86
CA VAL A 168 14.26 -8.60 8.03
C VAL A 168 14.45 -7.72 9.28
N ILE A 169 14.86 -6.46 9.08
CA ILE A 169 15.08 -5.48 10.16
C ILE A 169 13.80 -4.75 10.58
N ASP A 170 12.67 -5.09 9.95
CA ASP A 170 11.39 -4.37 10.10
C ASP A 170 10.59 -4.81 11.34
N ASP A 171 11.12 -5.75 12.15
CA ASP A 171 10.32 -6.54 13.09
C ASP A 171 10.45 -6.18 14.57
N ASP A 172 11.42 -5.35 15.01
CA ASP A 172 11.45 -4.94 16.42
C ASP A 172 11.93 -3.50 16.70
N PRO A 173 11.01 -2.56 17.03
CA PRO A 173 11.40 -1.22 17.45
C PRO A 173 12.10 -1.19 18.84
N GLU A 174 12.10 -2.31 19.57
CA GLU A 174 12.81 -2.44 20.86
C GLU A 174 14.28 -2.87 20.71
N GLU A 175 14.65 -3.47 19.58
CA GLU A 175 16.05 -3.68 19.24
C GLU A 175 16.55 -2.41 18.54
N GLU A 176 17.47 -1.68 19.18
CA GLU A 176 18.18 -0.59 18.53
C GLU A 176 18.93 -1.18 17.34
N ASP A 177 18.33 -1.07 16.15
CA ASP A 177 18.99 -1.43 14.91
C ASP A 177 20.31 -0.67 14.81
N GLU A 178 21.40 -1.40 14.57
CA GLU A 178 22.76 -0.87 14.38
C GLU A 178 22.80 0.25 13.33
N ALA A 179 21.79 0.30 12.44
CA ALA A 179 21.67 1.31 11.41
C ALA A 179 21.05 2.66 11.84
N ASN A 180 20.66 2.83 13.12
CA ASN A 180 20.24 4.10 13.74
C ASN A 180 19.08 4.82 13.03
N PHE A 181 18.06 4.09 12.57
CA PHE A 181 16.86 4.69 11.98
C PHE A 181 15.79 4.97 13.06
N PRO A 182 15.62 6.20 13.58
CA PRO A 182 14.62 6.49 14.60
C PRO A 182 13.20 6.20 14.13
N TYR A 183 12.47 5.50 14.99
CA TYR A 183 11.04 5.29 14.89
C TYR A 183 10.26 6.44 15.52
N SER A 184 9.14 6.83 14.91
CA SER A 184 8.11 7.65 15.55
C SER A 184 7.53 6.91 16.77
N ASN A 185 6.83 7.65 17.62
CA ASN A 185 6.05 7.04 18.69
C ASN A 185 4.97 6.06 18.18
N VAL A 186 4.41 6.27 16.98
CA VAL A 186 3.42 5.35 16.40
C VAL A 186 4.08 4.05 15.94
N GLN A 187 5.19 4.08 15.20
CA GLN A 187 5.85 2.83 14.80
C GLN A 187 6.42 2.06 16.00
N ARG A 188 6.82 2.75 17.08
CA ARG A 188 7.23 2.06 18.32
C ARG A 188 6.07 1.30 18.98
N MET A 189 4.88 1.89 19.01
CA MET A 189 3.72 1.27 19.66
C MET A 189 3.00 0.28 18.76
N TYR A 190 2.91 0.59 17.48
CA TYR A 190 2.12 -0.14 16.48
C TYR A 190 2.92 -0.40 15.20
N PRO A 191 3.97 -1.24 15.25
CA PRO A 191 4.75 -1.61 14.07
C PRO A 191 3.85 -2.20 12.99
N ASN A 192 4.02 -1.73 11.75
CA ASN A 192 3.12 -2.11 10.65
C ASN A 192 3.00 -3.62 10.47
N ARG A 193 4.12 -4.35 10.52
CA ARG A 193 4.13 -5.81 10.35
C ARG A 193 3.49 -6.58 11.50
N LYS A 194 3.56 -6.08 12.73
CA LYS A 194 2.90 -6.70 13.89
C LYS A 194 1.38 -6.49 13.86
N HIS A 195 0.90 -5.45 13.16
CA HIS A 195 -0.51 -5.06 13.11
C HIS A 195 -1.18 -5.23 11.73
N GLN A 196 -0.46 -5.72 10.71
CA GLN A 196 -0.95 -5.85 9.33
C GLN A 196 -2.16 -6.79 9.17
N GLU A 197 -2.35 -7.74 10.08
CA GLU A 197 -3.50 -8.65 10.03
C GLU A 197 -4.84 -7.90 10.03
N ALA A 198 -4.90 -6.75 10.71
CA ALA A 198 -6.12 -5.94 10.73
C ALA A 198 -6.43 -5.32 9.36
N LEU A 199 -5.40 -4.89 8.61
CA LEU A 199 -5.53 -4.45 7.22
C LEU A 199 -6.05 -5.59 6.34
N TRP A 200 -5.45 -6.77 6.45
CA TRP A 200 -5.81 -7.93 5.64
C TRP A 200 -7.21 -8.46 5.94
N ALA A 201 -7.60 -8.50 7.21
CA ALA A 201 -8.96 -8.82 7.62
C ALA A 201 -9.98 -7.84 7.01
N PHE A 202 -9.62 -6.55 6.93
CA PHE A 202 -10.49 -5.56 6.29
C PHE A 202 -10.63 -5.80 4.78
N VAL A 203 -9.52 -6.00 4.06
CA VAL A 203 -9.54 -6.27 2.62
C VAL A 203 -10.37 -7.52 2.33
N ARG A 204 -10.21 -8.61 3.12
CA ARG A 204 -11.01 -9.84 2.98
C ARG A 204 -12.52 -9.62 3.07
N CYS A 205 -13.00 -8.63 3.83
CA CYS A 205 -14.43 -8.34 3.94
C CYS A 205 -15.00 -7.59 2.73
N CYS A 206 -14.16 -7.12 1.81
CA CYS A 206 -14.56 -6.29 0.68
C CYS A 206 -14.77 -7.15 -0.57
N HIS A 207 -15.81 -7.98 -0.58
CA HIS A 207 -16.04 -9.00 -1.62
C HIS A 207 -16.41 -8.45 -3.01
N ASN A 208 -16.85 -7.20 -3.12
CA ASN A 208 -17.21 -6.58 -4.40
C ASN A 208 -16.11 -5.68 -4.99
N LEU A 209 -14.87 -5.80 -4.51
CA LEU A 209 -13.77 -4.97 -5.00
C LEU A 209 -13.53 -5.19 -6.50
N GLU A 210 -13.52 -4.08 -7.22
CA GLU A 210 -13.12 -3.93 -8.61
C GLU A 210 -11.72 -3.30 -8.70
N ALA A 211 -11.31 -2.52 -7.69
CA ALA A 211 -9.99 -1.92 -7.65
C ALA A 211 -9.37 -1.92 -6.24
N LEU A 212 -8.12 -2.38 -6.14
CA LEU A 212 -7.37 -2.45 -4.89
C LEU A 212 -6.02 -1.73 -5.02
N TYR A 213 -5.76 -0.80 -4.11
CA TYR A 213 -4.51 -0.06 -3.99
C TYR A 213 -3.98 -0.19 -2.58
N ILE A 214 -2.82 -0.82 -2.41
CA ILE A 214 -2.13 -0.91 -1.13
C ILE A 214 -0.73 -0.35 -1.30
N GLN A 215 -0.39 0.65 -0.49
CA GLN A 215 0.96 1.19 -0.38
C GLN A 215 1.41 1.11 1.08
N GLY A 216 2.42 0.29 1.35
CA GLY A 216 3.11 0.28 2.63
C GLY A 216 4.15 1.40 2.69
N SER A 217 4.35 1.99 3.87
CA SER A 217 5.61 2.68 4.17
C SER A 217 6.69 1.68 4.50
N HIS A 218 6.34 0.59 5.17
CA HIS A 218 7.17 -0.58 5.41
C HIS A 218 6.63 -1.74 4.58
N PHE A 219 7.42 -2.77 4.37
CA PHE A 219 6.94 -3.85 3.52
C PHE A 219 5.94 -4.74 4.28
N LEU A 220 4.78 -4.96 3.67
CA LEU A 220 3.70 -5.78 4.21
C LEU A 220 3.71 -7.17 3.58
N ASP A 221 3.33 -8.20 4.35
CA ASP A 221 3.21 -9.57 3.90
C ASP A 221 1.79 -9.82 3.36
N LEU A 222 1.65 -9.85 2.03
CA LEU A 222 0.37 -10.08 1.37
C LEU A 222 -0.09 -11.54 1.43
N ASP A 223 0.80 -12.49 1.70
CA ASP A 223 0.38 -13.90 1.82
C ASP A 223 -0.57 -14.10 3.02
N LEU A 224 -0.48 -13.23 4.03
CA LEU A 224 -1.42 -13.16 5.15
C LEU A 224 -2.83 -12.72 4.73
N LEU A 225 -3.01 -12.16 3.53
CA LEU A 225 -4.33 -11.80 3.03
C LEU A 225 -5.23 -13.02 2.92
N GLY A 226 -4.71 -14.17 2.50
CA GLY A 226 -5.49 -15.39 2.31
C GLY A 226 -6.71 -15.15 1.40
N TRP A 227 -6.54 -14.34 0.36
CA TRP A 227 -7.62 -14.00 -0.58
C TRP A 227 -8.12 -15.28 -1.25
N SER A 228 -9.44 -15.48 -1.26
CA SER A 228 -10.03 -16.63 -1.93
C SER A 228 -11.14 -16.20 -2.85
N THR A 229 -10.89 -16.43 -4.13
CA THR A 229 -11.84 -16.18 -5.21
C THR A 229 -13.07 -17.07 -5.11
N ALA A 230 -13.09 -18.14 -4.31
CA ALA A 230 -14.19 -19.11 -4.22
C ALA A 230 -15.37 -18.67 -3.32
N THR A 231 -15.28 -17.50 -2.69
CA THR A 231 -16.24 -17.08 -1.64
C THR A 231 -17.47 -16.35 -2.19
N ASP A 232 -17.38 -15.76 -3.39
CA ASP A 232 -18.50 -15.07 -4.04
C ASP A 232 -18.56 -15.37 -5.54
N SER A 233 -19.49 -16.25 -5.94
CA SER A 233 -19.70 -16.64 -7.34
C SER A 233 -20.17 -15.51 -8.25
N LYS A 234 -20.54 -14.36 -7.71
CA LYS A 234 -20.90 -13.16 -8.49
C LYS A 234 -19.70 -12.26 -8.73
N TRP A 235 -18.64 -12.37 -7.94
CA TRP A 235 -17.45 -11.55 -8.10
C TRP A 235 -16.76 -11.84 -9.42
N GLN A 236 -16.41 -10.78 -10.14
CA GLN A 236 -15.94 -10.86 -11.52
C GLN A 236 -14.42 -10.68 -11.66
N GLY A 237 -13.69 -10.57 -10.55
CA GLY A 237 -12.26 -10.25 -10.56
C GLY A 237 -11.99 -8.75 -10.38
N LEU A 238 -10.75 -8.43 -9.99
CA LEU A 238 -10.24 -7.06 -9.99
C LEU A 238 -10.05 -6.56 -11.43
N GLN A 239 -10.43 -5.31 -11.67
CA GLN A 239 -10.09 -4.55 -12.87
C GLN A 239 -8.77 -3.80 -12.70
N VAL A 240 -8.47 -3.36 -11.46
CA VAL A 240 -7.21 -2.66 -11.18
C VAL A 240 -6.56 -3.15 -9.90
N LEU A 241 -5.25 -3.39 -9.98
CA LEU A 241 -4.41 -3.72 -8.84
C LEU A 241 -3.18 -2.81 -8.80
N ALA A 242 -2.95 -2.16 -7.67
CA ALA A 242 -1.69 -1.48 -7.40
C ALA A 242 -1.15 -1.88 -6.04
N LEU A 243 0.06 -2.43 -6.02
CA LEU A 243 0.74 -2.84 -4.80
C LEU A 243 2.09 -2.13 -4.73
N SER A 244 2.39 -1.56 -3.57
CA SER A 244 3.68 -0.95 -3.29
C SER A 244 4.21 -1.38 -1.93
N ARG A 245 5.48 -1.78 -1.89
CA ARG A 245 6.18 -2.28 -0.68
C ARG A 245 5.46 -3.47 -0.06
N VAL A 246 5.47 -4.58 -0.79
CA VAL A 246 4.76 -5.80 -0.42
C VAL A 246 5.62 -7.02 -0.70
N TYR A 247 5.58 -8.00 0.20
CA TYR A 247 6.03 -9.37 -0.04
C TYR A 247 4.85 -10.23 -0.46
N VAL A 248 5.07 -11.10 -1.44
CA VAL A 248 3.99 -11.93 -1.98
C VAL A 248 4.55 -13.20 -2.62
N SER A 249 3.83 -14.31 -2.50
CA SER A 249 4.04 -15.49 -3.33
C SER A 249 3.35 -15.34 -4.70
N PRO A 250 3.79 -16.03 -5.76
CA PRO A 250 3.07 -16.04 -7.03
C PRO A 250 1.61 -16.44 -6.87
N ASP A 251 1.30 -17.42 -6.02
CA ASP A 251 -0.07 -17.91 -5.85
C ASP A 251 -0.97 -16.87 -5.20
N SER A 252 -0.55 -16.20 -4.13
CA SER A 252 -1.36 -15.13 -3.51
C SER A 252 -1.62 -13.96 -4.46
N LEU A 253 -0.62 -13.57 -5.26
CA LEU A 253 -0.80 -12.51 -6.25
C LEU A 253 -1.75 -12.95 -7.37
N LEU A 254 -1.62 -14.19 -7.83
CA LEU A 254 -2.49 -14.76 -8.85
C LEU A 254 -3.93 -14.91 -8.34
N ASP A 255 -4.13 -15.31 -7.10
CA ASP A 255 -5.46 -15.40 -6.48
C ASP A 255 -6.17 -14.04 -6.42
N LEU A 256 -5.43 -12.93 -6.30
CA LEU A 256 -6.01 -11.58 -6.37
C LEU A 256 -6.52 -11.20 -7.78
N ILE A 257 -5.85 -11.66 -8.83
CA ILE A 257 -6.14 -11.22 -10.21
C ILE A 257 -6.93 -12.25 -11.03
N ARG A 258 -6.97 -13.51 -10.58
CA ARG A 258 -7.79 -14.55 -11.19
C ARG A 258 -9.28 -14.28 -10.89
N PRO A 259 -10.16 -14.44 -11.89
CA PRO A 259 -11.60 -14.40 -11.62
C PRO A 259 -12.02 -15.61 -10.77
N HIS A 260 -13.25 -15.57 -10.23
CA HIS A 260 -13.86 -16.72 -9.56
C HIS A 260 -13.85 -17.95 -10.49
N PRO A 261 -13.55 -19.18 -10.02
CA PRO A 261 -13.38 -20.37 -10.88
C PRO A 261 -14.60 -20.71 -11.75
N GLU A 262 -15.80 -20.36 -11.28
CA GLU A 262 -17.06 -20.55 -12.02
C GLU A 262 -17.37 -19.45 -13.06
N VAL A 263 -16.63 -18.34 -13.05
CA VAL A 263 -16.80 -17.26 -14.05
C VAL A 263 -16.12 -17.70 -15.34
N GLN A 264 -16.94 -17.95 -16.37
CA GLN A 264 -16.44 -18.24 -17.71
C GLN A 264 -15.89 -16.96 -18.35
N GLY A 265 -14.59 -16.93 -18.66
CA GLY A 265 -13.95 -15.81 -19.35
C GLY A 265 -12.49 -15.63 -18.95
N THR A 266 -11.83 -14.67 -19.61
CA THR A 266 -10.50 -14.17 -19.25
C THR A 266 -10.58 -13.26 -18.02
N SER A 267 -9.44 -13.01 -17.38
CA SER A 267 -9.36 -12.05 -16.28
C SER A 267 -9.80 -10.65 -16.73
N ARG A 268 -10.54 -9.94 -15.87
CA ARG A 268 -10.99 -8.55 -16.11
C ARG A 268 -9.93 -7.49 -15.79
N LEU A 269 -8.73 -7.92 -15.44
CA LEU A 269 -7.65 -7.02 -15.06
C LEU A 269 -7.26 -6.13 -16.25
N CYS A 270 -7.59 -4.84 -16.15
CA CYS A 270 -7.24 -3.84 -17.14
C CYS A 270 -5.92 -3.12 -16.82
N ARG A 271 -5.61 -2.95 -15.53
CA ARG A 271 -4.42 -2.20 -15.10
C ARG A 271 -3.75 -2.87 -13.91
N ILE A 272 -2.42 -2.96 -13.98
CA ILE A 272 -1.61 -3.47 -12.87
C ILE A 272 -0.41 -2.57 -12.64
N SER A 273 -0.11 -2.30 -11.36
CA SER A 273 1.13 -1.65 -10.96
C SER A 273 1.74 -2.34 -9.76
N LEU A 274 2.99 -2.77 -9.91
CA LEU A 274 3.77 -3.39 -8.84
C LEU A 274 5.05 -2.56 -8.65
N ASP A 275 5.22 -2.02 -7.45
CA ASP A 275 6.33 -1.12 -7.10
C ASP A 275 7.00 -1.61 -5.81
N ASP A 276 8.29 -1.92 -5.84
CA ASP A 276 9.00 -2.49 -4.68
C ASP A 276 8.27 -3.76 -4.15
N VAL A 277 8.00 -4.73 -5.03
CA VAL A 277 7.32 -5.99 -4.67
C VAL A 277 8.30 -7.15 -4.70
N LYS A 278 8.24 -8.00 -3.68
CA LYS A 278 9.24 -9.02 -3.41
C LYS A 278 8.65 -10.42 -3.28
N MET A 279 9.31 -11.42 -3.88
CA MET A 279 8.94 -12.83 -3.77
C MET A 279 9.88 -13.58 -2.83
N ARG A 280 9.33 -14.21 -1.79
CA ARG A 280 10.09 -15.10 -0.89
C ARG A 280 10.28 -16.48 -1.50
N GLU A 281 9.33 -16.91 -2.32
CA GLU A 281 9.34 -18.20 -3.02
C GLU A 281 8.70 -18.06 -4.40
N GLY A 282 8.94 -19.06 -5.27
CA GLY A 282 8.38 -19.11 -6.61
C GLY A 282 9.04 -18.13 -7.60
N LYS A 283 8.42 -17.91 -8.76
CA LYS A 283 9.03 -17.11 -9.84
C LYS A 283 8.05 -16.14 -10.47
N TRP A 284 8.53 -14.91 -10.75
CA TRP A 284 7.81 -13.87 -11.48
C TRP A 284 7.28 -14.33 -12.84
N ALA A 285 7.99 -15.26 -13.51
CA ALA A 285 7.56 -15.92 -14.73
C ALA A 285 6.11 -16.42 -14.68
N LEU A 286 5.67 -17.00 -13.55
CA LEU A 286 4.29 -17.50 -13.40
C LEU A 286 3.25 -16.37 -13.51
N VAL A 287 3.56 -15.21 -12.93
CA VAL A 287 2.71 -14.02 -12.95
C VAL A 287 2.71 -13.40 -14.33
N PHE A 288 3.87 -13.23 -14.96
CA PHE A 288 3.97 -12.64 -16.30
C PHE A 288 3.31 -13.50 -17.38
N ASN A 289 3.49 -14.82 -17.33
CA ASN A 289 2.80 -15.73 -18.25
C ASN A 289 1.28 -15.63 -18.08
N TYR A 290 0.77 -15.59 -16.84
CA TYR A 290 -0.67 -15.39 -16.62
C TYR A 290 -1.18 -14.04 -17.17
N LEU A 291 -0.45 -12.94 -16.92
CA LEU A 291 -0.82 -11.63 -17.44
C LEU A 291 -0.83 -11.60 -18.98
N ASN A 292 0.11 -12.30 -19.62
CA ASN A 292 0.19 -12.36 -21.08
C ASN A 292 -0.90 -13.25 -21.69
N ASP A 293 -1.17 -14.39 -21.07
CA ASP A 293 -2.03 -15.43 -21.66
C ASP A 293 -3.51 -15.26 -21.29
N GLU A 294 -3.81 -14.76 -20.09
CA GLU A 294 -5.15 -14.80 -19.49
C GLU A 294 -5.77 -13.42 -19.21
N CYS A 295 -5.00 -12.32 -19.28
CA CYS A 295 -5.49 -10.96 -19.08
C CYS A 295 -5.64 -10.21 -20.43
N SER A 296 -6.61 -10.61 -21.25
CA SER A 296 -6.85 -10.02 -22.58
C SER A 296 -7.18 -8.53 -22.56
N ASP A 297 -7.72 -8.04 -21.44
CA ASP A 297 -8.19 -6.65 -21.29
C ASP A 297 -7.10 -5.75 -20.69
N LEU A 298 -5.88 -6.27 -20.47
CA LEU A 298 -4.77 -5.54 -19.86
C LEU A 298 -4.26 -4.40 -20.77
N GLU A 299 -4.57 -3.17 -20.38
CA GLU A 299 -4.17 -1.94 -21.09
C GLU A 299 -2.80 -1.44 -20.63
N CYS A 300 -2.49 -1.60 -19.34
CA CYS A 300 -1.32 -0.99 -18.71
C CYS A 300 -0.73 -1.88 -17.62
N GLY A 301 0.57 -2.20 -17.74
CA GLY A 301 1.37 -2.82 -16.68
C GLY A 301 2.56 -1.94 -16.32
N LYS A 302 2.63 -1.49 -15.07
CA LYS A 302 3.77 -0.76 -14.49
C LYS A 302 4.50 -1.68 -13.51
N PHE A 303 5.76 -1.97 -13.78
CA PHE A 303 6.57 -2.85 -12.94
C PHE A 303 7.86 -2.13 -12.57
N PHE A 304 8.06 -1.88 -11.28
CA PHE A 304 9.26 -1.22 -10.77
C PHE A 304 9.82 -1.98 -9.57
N ASN A 305 11.13 -2.20 -9.61
CA ASN A 305 11.89 -2.86 -8.54
C ASN A 305 11.22 -4.14 -8.00
N LEU A 306 10.83 -5.06 -8.89
CA LEU A 306 10.39 -6.37 -8.46
C LEU A 306 11.63 -7.24 -8.21
N THR A 307 11.70 -7.87 -7.06
CA THR A 307 12.88 -8.65 -6.69
C THR A 307 12.50 -9.93 -5.95
N TYR A 308 13.50 -10.72 -5.62
CA TYR A 308 13.42 -11.83 -4.68
C TYR A 308 14.13 -11.46 -3.38
N PHE A 309 13.83 -12.22 -2.32
CA PHE A 309 14.61 -12.23 -1.08
C PHE A 309 16.01 -12.77 -1.30
N THR A 310 16.96 -12.38 -0.47
CA THR A 310 18.36 -12.82 -0.51
C THR A 310 18.51 -14.33 -0.36
N GLU A 311 17.62 -14.98 0.40
CA GLU A 311 17.63 -16.44 0.56
C GLU A 311 17.01 -17.18 -0.63
N HIS A 312 16.40 -16.47 -1.58
CA HIS A 312 15.73 -17.08 -2.72
C HIS A 312 16.73 -17.57 -3.77
N GLU A 313 16.46 -18.74 -4.38
CA GLU A 313 17.34 -19.34 -5.40
C GLU A 313 17.61 -18.45 -6.62
N SER A 314 16.70 -17.51 -6.90
CA SER A 314 16.79 -16.59 -8.05
C SER A 314 17.20 -15.17 -7.64
N TYR A 315 17.71 -14.95 -6.41
CA TYR A 315 18.15 -13.64 -5.94
C TYR A 315 19.17 -12.97 -6.87
N GLU A 316 20.11 -13.77 -7.41
CA GLU A 316 21.13 -13.29 -8.36
C GLU A 316 20.53 -12.70 -9.65
N HIS A 317 19.25 -12.98 -9.93
CA HIS A 317 18.51 -12.51 -11.09
C HIS A 317 17.60 -11.30 -10.80
N ASN A 318 17.75 -10.65 -9.63
CA ASN A 318 16.96 -9.45 -9.27
C ASN A 318 17.08 -8.29 -10.28
N ASN A 319 18.19 -8.21 -11.02
CA ASN A 319 18.38 -7.22 -12.08
C ASN A 319 17.72 -7.59 -13.42
N ARG A 320 17.20 -8.82 -13.55
CA ARG A 320 16.75 -9.46 -14.80
C ARG A 320 15.56 -10.38 -14.56
N ILE A 321 14.63 -9.96 -13.70
CA ILE A 321 13.43 -10.75 -13.36
C ILE A 321 12.59 -11.18 -14.58
N HIS A 322 12.67 -10.45 -15.69
CA HIS A 322 12.01 -10.72 -16.96
C HIS A 322 12.78 -11.72 -17.85
N GLU A 323 14.04 -12.02 -17.53
CA GLU A 323 14.86 -13.03 -18.23
C GLU A 323 14.71 -14.42 -17.57
N ASN A 324 14.06 -14.52 -16.41
CA ASN A 324 13.73 -15.79 -15.75
C ASN A 324 12.78 -16.68 -16.58
N ASP A 325 12.33 -16.21 -17.74
CA ASP A 325 11.51 -16.94 -18.71
C ASP A 325 12.29 -17.82 -19.71
N VAL A 326 13.63 -17.86 -19.69
CA VAL A 326 14.38 -18.54 -20.78
C VAL A 326 15.34 -19.62 -20.27
N ALA A 327 14.81 -20.67 -19.65
CA ALA A 327 15.52 -21.94 -19.51
C ALA A 327 14.56 -23.14 -19.31
N SER A 328 13.79 -23.51 -20.34
CA SER A 328 13.50 -24.92 -20.73
C SER A 328 12.37 -25.07 -21.75
N ILE A 329 12.47 -24.40 -22.90
CA ILE A 329 11.74 -24.83 -24.11
C ILE A 329 12.75 -24.91 -25.26
N VAL A 330 13.22 -26.12 -25.52
CA VAL A 330 13.75 -26.57 -26.83
C VAL A 330 12.74 -27.56 -27.38
#